data_AF-A0A1J5QRQ7-F1
#
_entry.id   AF-A0A1J5QRQ7-F1
#
_cell.length_a   1.000
_cell.length_b   1.000
_cell.length_c   1.000
_cell.angle_alpha   90.00
_cell.angle_beta   90.00
_cell.angle_gamma   90.00
#
_symmetry.space_group_name_H-M   'P 1'
#
loop_
_entity.id
_entity.type
_entity.pdbx_description
1 polymer ?
#
loop_
_entity_poly.entity_id
_entity_poly.type
_entity_poly.pdbx_seq_one_letter_code
_entity_poly.pdbx_strand_id
1 'polypeptide(L)'
;MSSLRFEMDGEWDLEDLAMLSTSLKLTYAYYYWIAISPEHVPQDIRAQISTYFWSGEYIGPRFNERLYAAVPHDSRLRVISIQYNSPGWIEVQGAAEALKMAGEAGLAWVIFAERTLDLLNKIKKFFRDREIERIPKKVSLAKIGGATIDEARALCFEIGSALAFDDKRIEGLIELAGSPISALRMLAALANEARRTGDLEKAGKLKLPRR
;
A
#
# COMPACT_ATOMS: atom_id res chain seq x y z
N MET A 1 7.17 6.77 -17.79
CA MET A 1 7.24 5.50 -17.05
C MET A 1 8.57 5.44 -16.33
N SER A 2 8.63 4.82 -15.16
CA SER A 2 9.89 4.62 -14.41
C SER A 2 10.17 3.13 -14.25
N SER A 3 11.41 2.77 -13.92
CA SER A 3 11.78 1.39 -13.60
C SER A 3 12.31 1.25 -12.18
N LEU A 4 12.21 0.04 -11.64
CA LEU A 4 12.81 -0.40 -10.38
C LEU A 4 13.62 -1.67 -10.64
N ARG A 5 14.78 -1.77 -10.01
CA ARG A 5 15.68 -2.92 -10.11
C ARG A 5 15.77 -3.65 -8.78
N PHE A 6 15.52 -4.96 -8.83
CA PHE A 6 15.65 -5.91 -7.73
C PHE A 6 16.92 -6.71 -7.97
N GLU A 7 17.83 -6.73 -7.01
CA GLU A 7 19.07 -7.50 -7.13
C GLU A 7 18.78 -8.95 -6.75
N MET A 8 19.23 -9.87 -7.59
CA MET A 8 19.13 -11.30 -7.38
C MET A 8 20.51 -11.84 -7.03
N ASP A 9 20.73 -12.18 -5.76
CA ASP A 9 21.91 -12.95 -5.36
C ASP A 9 21.64 -14.46 -5.54
N GLY A 10 22.71 -15.25 -5.54
CA GLY A 10 22.76 -16.61 -6.11
C GLY A 10 21.87 -17.72 -5.54
N GLU A 11 20.91 -17.42 -4.66
CA GLU A 11 20.02 -18.41 -4.03
C GLU A 11 18.53 -18.09 -4.17
N TRP A 12 18.12 -17.40 -5.25
CA TRP A 12 16.68 -17.25 -5.54
C TRP A 12 16.11 -18.57 -6.04
N ASP A 13 15.13 -19.10 -5.31
CA ASP A 13 14.33 -20.24 -5.77
C ASP A 13 13.00 -19.79 -6.40
N LEU A 14 12.15 -20.76 -6.77
CA LEU A 14 10.84 -20.48 -7.35
C LEU A 14 9.87 -19.85 -6.34
N GLU A 15 10.07 -20.10 -5.04
CA GLU A 15 9.24 -19.53 -3.98
C GLU A 15 9.57 -18.05 -3.79
N ASP A 16 10.85 -17.67 -3.80
CA ASP A 16 11.29 -16.27 -3.80
C ASP A 16 10.71 -15.48 -4.98
N LEU A 17 10.75 -16.06 -6.19
CA LEU A 17 10.17 -15.45 -7.39
C LEU A 17 8.64 -15.31 -7.29
N ALA A 18 7.95 -16.33 -6.76
CA ALA A 18 6.51 -16.30 -6.55
C ALA A 18 6.11 -15.24 -5.50
N MET A 19 6.86 -15.15 -4.40
CA MET A 19 6.67 -14.17 -3.33
C MET A 19 6.93 -12.75 -3.82
N LEU A 20 8.04 -12.53 -4.54
CA LEU A 20 8.36 -11.23 -5.13
C LEU A 20 7.25 -10.80 -6.08
N SER A 21 6.88 -11.65 -7.04
CA SER A 21 5.89 -11.29 -8.06
C SER A 21 4.52 -10.99 -7.44
N THR A 22 4.08 -11.77 -6.46
CA THR A 22 2.81 -11.55 -5.76
C THR A 22 2.83 -10.26 -4.95
N SER A 23 3.91 -10.03 -4.20
CA SER A 23 4.07 -8.82 -3.38
C SER A 23 4.16 -7.57 -4.27
N LEU A 24 4.95 -7.61 -5.34
CA LEU A 24 5.10 -6.48 -6.25
C LEU A 24 3.79 -6.12 -6.95
N LYS A 25 3.00 -7.11 -7.39
CA LYS A 25 1.69 -6.84 -7.99
C LYS A 25 0.77 -6.10 -7.01
N LEU A 26 0.74 -6.56 -5.76
CA LEU A 26 -0.10 -5.97 -4.72
C LEU A 26 0.33 -4.55 -4.35
N THR A 27 1.61 -4.40 -3.98
CA THR A 27 2.22 -3.11 -3.66
C THR A 27 1.98 -2.13 -4.80
N TYR A 28 2.32 -2.53 -6.03
CA TYR A 28 2.14 -1.70 -7.21
C TYR A 28 0.68 -1.29 -7.44
N ALA A 29 -0.27 -2.22 -7.34
CA ALA A 29 -1.69 -1.93 -7.54
C ALA A 29 -2.18 -0.87 -6.54
N TYR A 30 -1.84 -1.01 -5.26
CA TYR A 30 -2.21 -0.01 -4.26
C TYR A 30 -1.64 1.36 -4.61
N TYR A 31 -0.31 1.46 -4.78
CA TYR A 31 0.33 2.75 -5.06
C TYR A 31 -0.14 3.35 -6.39
N TYR A 32 -0.48 2.54 -7.38
CA TYR A 32 -1.05 3.02 -8.64
C TYR A 32 -2.37 3.76 -8.44
N TRP A 33 -3.34 3.14 -7.75
CA TRP A 33 -4.65 3.76 -7.53
C TRP A 33 -4.59 4.97 -6.62
N ILE A 34 -3.60 5.02 -5.73
CA ILE A 34 -3.36 6.16 -4.83
C ILE A 34 -2.66 7.29 -5.57
N ALA A 35 -1.78 6.97 -6.54
CA ALA A 35 -1.04 7.94 -7.31
C ALA A 35 -1.96 8.81 -8.19
N ILE A 36 -3.09 8.23 -8.63
CA ILE A 36 -4.13 8.89 -9.43
C ILE A 36 -5.03 9.73 -8.53
N SER A 37 -5.44 10.92 -8.99
CA SER A 37 -6.41 11.73 -8.25
C SER A 37 -7.76 10.99 -8.12
N PRO A 38 -8.43 11.04 -6.96
CA PRO A 38 -9.65 10.25 -6.70
C PRO A 38 -10.76 10.40 -7.73
N GLU A 39 -10.89 11.56 -8.36
CA GLU A 39 -11.87 11.87 -9.39
C GLU A 39 -11.62 11.14 -10.72
N HIS A 40 -10.39 10.68 -10.97
CA HIS A 40 -9.99 9.93 -12.15
C HIS A 40 -9.98 8.41 -11.90
N VAL A 41 -10.22 7.96 -10.67
CA VAL A 41 -10.31 6.54 -10.35
C VAL A 41 -11.68 6.01 -10.78
N PRO A 42 -11.75 4.89 -11.54
CA PRO A 42 -13.00 4.27 -11.94
C PRO A 42 -13.92 4.00 -10.74
N GLN A 43 -15.23 4.27 -10.91
CA GLN A 43 -16.21 4.21 -9.83
C GLN A 43 -16.31 2.81 -9.20
N ASP A 44 -16.16 1.75 -10.00
CA ASP A 44 -16.16 0.36 -9.54
C ASP A 44 -14.96 0.05 -8.64
N ILE A 45 -13.78 0.60 -8.95
CA ILE A 45 -12.58 0.48 -8.12
C ILE A 45 -12.74 1.27 -6.83
N ARG A 46 -13.23 2.51 -6.90
CA ARG A 46 -13.52 3.32 -5.71
C ARG A 46 -14.52 2.63 -4.79
N ALA A 47 -15.60 2.08 -5.34
CA ALA A 47 -16.62 1.34 -4.59
C ALA A 47 -16.04 0.07 -3.95
N GLN A 48 -15.17 -0.66 -4.68
CA GLN A 48 -14.47 -1.83 -4.15
C GLN A 48 -13.57 -1.44 -2.97
N ILE A 49 -12.68 -0.46 -3.13
CA ILE A 49 -11.79 0.04 -2.06
C ILE A 49 -12.61 0.44 -0.84
N SER A 50 -13.62 1.29 -1.03
CA SER A 50 -14.44 1.80 0.07
C SER A 50 -15.17 0.70 0.84
N THR A 51 -15.84 -0.20 0.12
CA THR A 51 -16.58 -1.32 0.73
C THR A 51 -15.65 -2.28 1.48
N TYR A 52 -14.49 -2.57 0.88
CA TYR A 52 -13.54 -3.52 1.43
C TYR A 52 -13.00 -3.03 2.76
N PHE A 53 -12.42 -1.83 2.74
CA PHE A 53 -11.82 -1.24 3.93
C PHE A 53 -12.85 -0.77 4.95
N TRP A 54 -14.13 -0.61 4.59
CA TRP A 54 -15.19 -0.34 5.57
C TRP A 54 -15.47 -1.54 6.47
N SER A 55 -15.58 -2.72 5.88
CA SER A 55 -16.00 -3.92 6.61
C SER A 55 -14.95 -4.46 7.58
N GLY A 56 -13.67 -4.18 7.35
CA GLY A 56 -12.57 -4.82 8.05
C GLY A 56 -12.43 -6.31 7.70
N GLU A 57 -13.00 -6.75 6.57
CA GLU A 57 -12.80 -8.10 6.05
C GLU A 57 -11.32 -8.35 5.70
N TYR A 58 -10.88 -9.59 5.86
CA TYR A 58 -9.52 -10.03 5.51
C TYR A 58 -9.21 -9.69 4.05
N ILE A 59 -8.10 -8.98 3.78
CA ILE A 59 -7.61 -8.68 2.42
C ILE A 59 -7.13 -9.96 1.74
N GLY A 60 -8.00 -10.54 0.91
CA GLY A 60 -7.76 -11.83 0.26
C GLY A 60 -7.13 -11.71 -1.12
N PRO A 61 -6.55 -12.80 -1.66
CA PRO A 61 -5.90 -12.82 -2.98
C PRO A 61 -6.79 -12.30 -4.12
N ARG A 62 -8.10 -12.59 -4.06
CA ARG A 62 -9.07 -12.13 -5.08
C ARG A 62 -9.21 -10.62 -5.17
N PHE A 63 -9.13 -9.91 -4.04
CA PHE A 63 -9.17 -8.44 -4.05
C PHE A 63 -7.91 -7.89 -4.73
N ASN A 64 -6.76 -8.45 -4.36
CA ASN A 64 -5.46 -8.08 -4.90
C ASN A 64 -5.40 -8.28 -6.42
N GLU A 65 -5.84 -9.45 -6.89
CA GLU A 65 -5.89 -9.79 -8.31
C GLU A 65 -6.80 -8.84 -9.08
N ARG A 66 -8.00 -8.54 -8.57
CA ARG A 66 -8.93 -7.60 -9.21
C ARG A 66 -8.35 -6.19 -9.28
N LEU A 67 -7.78 -5.70 -8.18
CA LEU A 67 -7.21 -4.37 -8.09
C LEU A 67 -6.04 -4.20 -9.07
N TYR A 68 -5.18 -5.21 -9.18
CA TYR A 68 -4.08 -5.22 -10.15
C TYR A 68 -4.55 -5.40 -11.60
N ALA A 69 -5.52 -6.30 -11.85
CA ALA A 69 -6.07 -6.54 -13.18
C ALA A 69 -6.78 -5.30 -13.76
N ALA A 70 -7.37 -4.47 -12.90
CA ALA A 70 -7.98 -3.21 -13.28
C ALA A 70 -6.98 -2.12 -13.69
N VAL A 71 -5.69 -2.27 -13.37
CA VAL A 71 -4.67 -1.31 -13.84
C VAL A 71 -4.64 -1.34 -15.37
N PRO A 72 -4.77 -0.17 -16.04
CA PRO A 72 -4.69 -0.06 -17.49
C PRO A 72 -3.45 -0.74 -18.05
N HIS A 73 -3.61 -1.41 -19.19
CA HIS A 73 -2.57 -2.25 -19.77
C HIS A 73 -1.23 -1.51 -19.97
N ASP A 74 -1.27 -0.25 -20.38
CA ASP A 74 -0.08 0.58 -20.64
C ASP A 74 0.57 1.13 -19.37
N SER A 75 -0.16 1.08 -18.25
CA SER A 75 0.35 1.41 -16.93
C SER A 75 0.61 0.17 -16.08
N ARG A 76 0.43 -1.05 -16.59
CA ARG A 76 0.63 -2.26 -15.80
C ARG A 76 2.13 -2.52 -15.61
N LEU A 77 2.51 -3.08 -14.46
CA LEU A 77 3.89 -3.48 -14.20
C LEU A 77 4.35 -4.51 -15.25
N ARG A 78 5.50 -4.28 -15.89
CA ARG A 78 6.11 -5.20 -16.87
C ARG A 78 7.56 -5.48 -16.49
N VAL A 79 8.01 -6.72 -16.68
CA VAL A 79 9.44 -7.04 -16.63
C VAL A 79 10.08 -6.56 -17.93
N ILE A 80 11.10 -5.71 -17.83
CA ILE A 80 11.80 -5.15 -19.00
C ILE A 80 13.21 -5.73 -19.18
N SER A 81 13.80 -6.27 -18.12
CA SER A 81 15.09 -6.94 -18.17
C SER A 81 15.22 -7.95 -17.03
N ILE A 82 15.90 -9.06 -17.29
CA ILE A 82 16.29 -10.03 -16.27
C ILE A 82 17.70 -10.54 -16.61
N GLN A 83 18.62 -10.45 -15.66
CA GLN A 83 19.88 -11.18 -15.71
C GLN A 83 19.92 -12.20 -14.59
N TYR A 84 19.81 -13.47 -14.95
CA TYR A 84 19.98 -14.58 -14.02
C TYR A 84 21.44 -15.02 -14.02
N ASN A 85 22.27 -14.29 -13.27
CA ASN A 85 23.65 -14.66 -12.97
C ASN A 85 23.91 -14.27 -11.50
N SER A 86 25.03 -14.66 -10.88
CA SER A 86 25.39 -14.12 -9.56
C SER A 86 26.58 -13.15 -9.73
N PRO A 87 26.41 -11.84 -9.52
CA PRO A 87 25.16 -11.13 -9.19
C PRO A 87 24.23 -10.93 -10.40
N GLY A 88 22.92 -10.93 -10.16
CA GLY A 88 21.86 -10.84 -11.16
C GLY A 88 20.81 -9.80 -10.80
N TRP A 89 19.81 -9.60 -11.64
CA TRP A 89 18.73 -8.65 -11.36
C TRP A 89 17.44 -8.91 -12.14
N ILE A 90 16.34 -8.39 -11.61
CA ILE A 90 15.06 -8.19 -12.33
C ILE A 90 14.79 -6.70 -12.37
N GLU A 91 14.53 -6.17 -13.57
CA GLU A 91 14.08 -4.80 -13.76
C GLU A 91 12.62 -4.78 -14.21
N VAL A 92 11.80 -4.02 -13.48
CA VAL A 92 10.39 -3.83 -13.77
C VAL A 92 10.10 -2.38 -14.11
N GLN A 93 9.18 -2.15 -15.03
CA GLN A 93 8.70 -0.83 -15.44
C GLN A 93 7.21 -0.67 -15.12
N GLY A 94 6.82 0.54 -14.75
CA GLY A 94 5.43 0.90 -14.48
C GLY A 94 5.20 2.42 -14.50
N ALA A 95 4.06 2.83 -13.95
CA ALA A 95 3.71 4.23 -13.75
C ALA A 95 4.71 4.89 -12.79
N ALA A 96 5.27 6.02 -13.22
CA ALA A 96 6.37 6.68 -12.54
C ALA A 96 6.04 7.05 -11.09
N GLU A 97 4.91 7.71 -10.90
CA GLU A 97 4.43 8.14 -9.57
C GLU A 97 4.16 6.95 -8.65
N ALA A 98 3.58 5.86 -9.15
CA ALA A 98 3.30 4.68 -8.34
C ALA A 98 4.58 4.03 -7.80
N LEU A 99 5.59 3.87 -8.68
CA LEU A 99 6.88 3.29 -8.28
C LEU A 99 7.66 4.22 -7.35
N LYS A 100 7.62 5.53 -7.59
CA LYS A 100 8.22 6.52 -6.71
C LYS A 100 7.60 6.47 -5.32
N MET A 101 6.27 6.49 -5.21
CA MET A 101 5.58 6.43 -3.92
C MET A 101 5.87 5.12 -3.17
N ALA A 102 5.88 3.99 -3.88
CA ALA A 102 6.24 2.71 -3.29
C ALA A 102 7.67 2.72 -2.73
N GLY A 103 8.62 3.29 -3.49
CA GLY A 103 10.02 3.41 -3.08
C GLY A 103 10.22 4.35 -1.90
N GLU A 104 9.57 5.52 -1.91
CA GLU A 104 9.62 6.50 -0.83
C GLU A 104 9.04 5.94 0.47
N ALA A 105 7.91 5.24 0.39
CA ALA A 105 7.30 4.60 1.57
C ALA A 105 8.17 3.45 2.10
N GLY A 106 8.76 2.63 1.21
CA GLY A 106 9.72 1.60 1.61
C GLY A 106 10.95 2.18 2.32
N LEU A 107 11.50 3.28 1.80
CA LEU A 107 12.64 3.97 2.41
C LEU A 107 12.26 4.61 3.75
N ALA A 108 11.08 5.24 3.82
CA ALA A 108 10.54 5.77 5.05
C ALA A 108 10.37 4.67 6.12
N TRP A 109 9.94 3.48 5.73
CA TRP A 109 9.90 2.32 6.63
C TRP A 109 11.28 1.93 7.14
N VAL A 110 12.30 1.92 6.28
CA VAL A 110 13.68 1.60 6.69
C VAL A 110 14.18 2.59 7.74
N ILE A 111 13.90 3.89 7.56
CA ILE A 111 14.38 4.97 8.42
C ILE A 111 13.55 5.07 9.72
N PHE A 112 12.22 4.94 9.64
CA PHE A 112 11.28 5.20 10.72
C PHE A 112 10.54 3.94 11.22
N ALA A 113 11.19 2.78 11.14
CA ALA A 113 10.58 1.48 11.43
C ALA A 113 9.89 1.43 12.80
N GLU A 114 10.58 1.81 13.88
CA GLU A 114 10.06 1.77 15.26
C GLU A 114 8.82 2.65 15.41
N ARG A 115 8.92 3.93 14.99
CA ARG A 115 7.79 4.86 15.00
C ARG A 115 6.59 4.33 14.22
N THR A 116 6.83 3.73 13.06
CA THR A 116 5.74 3.22 12.21
C THR A 116 5.08 1.98 12.84
N LEU A 117 5.87 1.11 13.49
CA LEU A 117 5.36 -0.03 14.25
C LEU A 117 4.51 0.40 15.45
N ASP A 118 4.94 1.41 16.19
CA ASP A 118 4.18 1.98 17.30
C ASP A 118 2.85 2.56 16.84
N LEU A 119 2.85 3.29 15.72
CA LEU A 119 1.63 3.80 15.10
C LEU A 119 0.69 2.67 14.65
N LEU A 120 1.21 1.59 14.06
CA LEU A 120 0.40 0.43 13.69
C LEU A 120 -0.23 -0.23 14.93
N ASN A 121 0.49 -0.31 16.05
CA ASN A 121 -0.05 -0.81 17.31
C ASN A 121 -1.12 0.13 17.88
N LYS A 122 -0.91 1.44 17.81
CA LYS A 122 -1.91 2.47 18.19
C LYS A 122 -3.18 2.33 17.34
N ILE A 123 -3.04 2.11 16.03
CA ILE A 123 -4.17 1.91 15.11
C ILE A 123 -4.94 0.62 15.44
N LYS A 124 -4.23 -0.49 15.69
CA LYS A 124 -4.88 -1.75 16.13
C LYS A 124 -5.67 -1.55 17.41
N LYS A 125 -5.08 -0.89 18.40
CA LYS A 125 -5.74 -0.53 19.66
C LYS A 125 -6.95 0.36 19.42
N PHE A 126 -6.84 1.36 18.53
CA PHE A 126 -7.94 2.25 18.16
C PHE A 126 -9.17 1.48 17.67
N PHE A 127 -9.00 0.51 16.76
CA PHE A 127 -10.11 -0.28 16.23
C PHE A 127 -10.72 -1.21 17.28
N ARG A 128 -9.88 -1.87 18.08
CA ARG A 128 -10.31 -2.80 19.12
C ARG A 128 -11.08 -2.11 20.24
N ASP A 129 -10.54 -1.03 20.79
CA ASP A 129 -11.12 -0.32 21.94
C ASP A 129 -12.50 0.31 21.61
N ARG A 130 -12.82 0.43 20.31
CA ARG A 130 -14.10 0.95 19.80
C ARG A 130 -15.00 -0.13 19.21
N GLU A 131 -14.58 -1.40 19.28
CA GLU A 131 -15.33 -2.55 18.75
C GLU A 131 -15.67 -2.43 17.26
N ILE A 132 -14.84 -1.72 16.51
CA ILE A 132 -15.00 -1.48 15.06
C ILE A 132 -13.95 -2.22 14.25
N GLU A 133 -13.36 -3.30 14.78
CA GLU A 133 -12.45 -4.15 14.00
C GLU A 133 -13.18 -4.76 12.80
N ARG A 134 -14.44 -5.19 13.01
CA ARG A 134 -15.34 -5.65 11.96
C ARG A 134 -16.61 -4.83 11.98
N ILE A 135 -16.92 -4.16 10.87
CA ILE A 135 -18.13 -3.35 10.74
C ILE A 135 -19.09 -4.06 9.78
N PRO A 136 -20.32 -4.37 10.18
CA PRO A 136 -21.31 -4.91 9.25
C PRO A 136 -21.55 -3.94 8.08
N LYS A 137 -21.64 -4.45 6.86
CA LYS A 137 -21.79 -3.63 5.63
C LYS A 137 -22.97 -2.65 5.65
N LYS A 138 -24.00 -2.92 6.46
CA LYS A 138 -25.20 -2.08 6.62
C LYS A 138 -25.06 -0.95 7.66
N VAL A 139 -23.98 -0.93 8.44
CA VAL A 139 -23.72 0.16 9.40
C VAL A 139 -23.21 1.36 8.62
N SER A 140 -23.82 2.53 8.85
CA SER A 140 -23.39 3.80 8.26
C SER A 140 -22.38 4.51 9.15
N LEU A 141 -21.53 5.35 8.56
CA LEU A 141 -20.56 6.18 9.27
C LEU A 141 -21.18 7.01 10.41
N ALA A 142 -22.41 7.49 10.24
CA ALA A 142 -23.16 8.23 11.26
C ALA A 142 -23.32 7.49 12.60
N LYS A 143 -23.21 6.15 12.61
CA LYS A 143 -23.32 5.33 13.84
C LYS A 143 -22.00 5.16 14.60
N ILE A 144 -20.87 5.56 14.01
CA ILE A 144 -19.52 5.41 14.61
C ILE A 144 -19.19 6.57 15.57
N GLY A 145 -19.88 7.71 15.41
CA GLY A 145 -19.70 8.92 16.22
C GLY A 145 -18.61 9.85 15.68
N GLY A 146 -18.83 11.17 15.79
CA GLY A 146 -17.94 12.20 15.25
C GLY A 146 -16.52 12.14 15.80
N ALA A 147 -16.37 12.04 17.13
CA ALA A 147 -15.04 11.98 17.77
C ALA A 147 -14.18 10.80 17.28
N THR A 148 -14.80 9.63 17.05
CA THR A 148 -14.11 8.47 16.48
C THR A 148 -13.63 8.73 15.06
N ILE A 149 -14.43 9.43 14.26
CA ILE A 149 -14.10 9.78 12.87
C ILE A 149 -12.96 10.79 12.84
N ASP A 150 -13.00 11.79 13.71
CA ASP A 150 -11.95 12.83 13.81
C ASP A 150 -10.61 12.23 14.26
N GLU A 151 -10.63 11.31 15.23
CA GLU A 151 -9.43 10.59 15.65
C GLU A 151 -8.91 9.65 14.57
N ALA A 152 -9.79 8.94 13.84
CA ALA A 152 -9.38 8.14 12.69
C ALA A 152 -8.71 9.01 11.61
N ARG A 153 -9.24 10.21 11.38
CA ARG A 153 -8.64 11.19 10.46
C ARG A 153 -7.26 11.62 10.95
N ALA A 154 -7.11 12.01 12.22
CA ALA A 154 -5.82 12.37 12.79
C ALA A 154 -4.79 11.23 12.64
N LEU A 155 -5.20 9.99 12.93
CA LEU A 155 -4.36 8.81 12.72
C LEU A 155 -3.98 8.58 11.27
N CYS A 156 -4.84 8.91 10.29
CA CYS A 156 -4.49 8.86 8.87
C CYS A 156 -3.32 9.79 8.55
N PHE A 157 -3.31 11.00 9.12
CA PHE A 157 -2.20 11.95 8.94
C PHE A 157 -0.92 11.47 9.62
N GLU A 158 -1.02 10.95 10.85
CA GLU A 158 0.14 10.42 11.57
C GLU A 158 0.84 9.28 10.80
N ILE A 159 0.08 8.27 10.35
CA ILE A 159 0.65 7.13 9.62
C ILE A 159 1.02 7.49 8.18
N GLY A 160 0.23 8.32 7.50
CA GLY A 160 0.51 8.75 6.14
C GLY A 160 1.83 9.52 6.06
N SER A 161 2.07 10.44 7.01
CA SER A 161 3.33 11.16 7.12
C SER A 161 4.51 10.22 7.41
N ALA A 162 4.32 9.20 8.26
CA ALA A 162 5.34 8.19 8.51
C ALA A 162 5.70 7.36 7.25
N LEU A 163 4.78 7.26 6.28
CA LEU A 163 4.99 6.64 4.98
C LEU A 163 5.43 7.65 3.89
N ALA A 164 5.86 8.85 4.29
CA ALA A 164 6.28 9.94 3.42
C ALA A 164 5.18 10.49 2.47
N PHE A 165 3.91 10.35 2.83
CA PHE A 165 2.82 11.03 2.13
C PHE A 165 2.64 12.45 2.65
N ASP A 166 2.40 13.38 1.73
CA ASP A 166 1.99 14.75 2.07
C ASP A 166 0.49 14.82 2.42
N ASP A 167 0.09 15.93 3.04
CA ASP A 167 -1.28 16.15 3.51
C ASP A 167 -2.29 16.05 2.36
N LYS A 168 -1.95 16.57 1.16
CA LYS A 168 -2.81 16.49 -0.01
C LYS A 168 -3.08 15.05 -0.41
N ARG A 169 -2.06 14.19 -0.36
CA ARG A 169 -2.20 12.77 -0.66
C ARG A 169 -3.03 12.05 0.38
N ILE A 170 -2.87 12.39 1.66
CA ILE A 170 -3.65 11.81 2.76
C ILE A 170 -5.13 12.19 2.60
N GLU A 171 -5.44 13.43 2.23
CA GLU A 171 -6.81 13.85 1.91
C GLU A 171 -7.39 13.08 0.72
N GLY A 172 -6.62 12.95 -0.36
CA GLY A 172 -7.02 12.16 -1.53
C GLY A 172 -7.28 10.69 -1.19
N LEU A 173 -6.49 10.10 -0.29
CA LEU A 173 -6.71 8.75 0.23
C LEU A 173 -8.01 8.62 1.02
N ILE A 174 -8.32 9.61 1.86
CA ILE A 174 -9.58 9.67 2.61
C ILE A 174 -10.77 9.75 1.65
N GLU A 175 -10.67 10.58 0.61
CA GLU A 175 -11.69 10.70 -0.42
C GLU A 175 -11.85 9.40 -1.23
N LEU A 176 -10.75 8.79 -1.65
CA LEU A 176 -10.73 7.53 -2.39
C LEU A 176 -11.39 6.39 -1.59
N ALA A 177 -11.03 6.27 -0.31
CA ALA A 177 -11.58 5.25 0.58
C ALA A 177 -13.02 5.56 1.04
N GLY A 178 -13.48 6.81 0.88
CA GLY A 178 -14.83 7.26 1.21
C GLY A 178 -15.09 7.54 2.69
N SER A 179 -14.14 7.23 3.58
CA SER A 179 -14.19 7.63 4.99
C SER A 179 -12.80 7.55 5.65
N PRO A 180 -12.54 8.33 6.73
CA PRO A 180 -11.31 8.20 7.50
C PRO A 180 -11.08 6.81 8.09
N ILE A 181 -12.16 6.09 8.43
CA ILE A 181 -12.09 4.72 8.95
C ILE A 181 -11.54 3.76 7.89
N SER A 182 -12.10 3.82 6.67
CA SER A 182 -11.63 3.01 5.55
C SER A 182 -10.20 3.39 5.14
N ALA A 183 -9.90 4.69 5.10
CA ALA A 183 -8.58 5.19 4.76
C ALA A 183 -7.52 4.75 5.77
N LEU A 184 -7.84 4.76 7.07
CA LEU A 184 -6.92 4.32 8.11
C LEU A 184 -6.56 2.84 7.97
N ARG A 185 -7.54 1.98 7.63
CA ARG A 185 -7.26 0.57 7.34
C ARG A 185 -6.42 0.39 6.08
N MET A 186 -6.70 1.18 5.04
CA MET A 186 -5.92 1.16 3.81
C MET A 186 -4.47 1.60 4.05
N LEU A 187 -4.25 2.66 4.83
CA LEU A 187 -2.93 3.12 5.24
C LEU A 187 -2.19 2.10 6.10
N ALA A 188 -2.88 1.39 6.99
CA ALA A 188 -2.28 0.28 7.74
C ALA A 188 -1.87 -0.88 6.81
N ALA A 189 -2.65 -1.18 5.77
CA ALA A 189 -2.28 -2.17 4.75
C ALA A 189 -1.05 -1.71 3.95
N LEU A 190 -1.02 -0.45 3.52
CA LEU A 190 0.12 0.15 2.82
C LEU A 190 1.40 0.13 3.67
N ALA A 191 1.31 0.42 4.96
CA ALA A 191 2.46 0.34 5.86
C ALA A 191 3.03 -1.09 5.93
N ASN A 192 2.17 -2.11 5.88
CA ASN A 192 2.63 -3.50 5.81
C ASN A 192 3.29 -3.84 4.47
N GLU A 193 2.86 -3.23 3.35
CA GLU A 193 3.53 -3.39 2.05
C GLU A 193 4.86 -2.62 1.99
N ALA A 194 4.91 -1.42 2.56
CA ALA A 194 6.12 -0.63 2.73
C ALA A 194 7.16 -1.38 3.58
N ARG A 195 6.70 -2.04 4.65
CA ARG A 195 7.53 -2.94 5.47
C ARG A 195 8.21 -4.01 4.63
N ARG A 196 7.46 -4.75 3.82
CA ARG A 196 8.04 -5.82 2.99
C ARG A 196 9.10 -5.28 2.05
N THR A 197 8.83 -4.13 1.45
CA THR A 197 9.78 -3.46 0.55
C THR A 197 11.04 -3.00 1.29
N GLY A 198 10.88 -2.43 2.49
CA GLY A 198 12.00 -2.03 3.34
C GLY A 198 12.80 -3.21 3.91
N ASP A 199 12.16 -4.34 4.17
CA ASP A 199 12.82 -5.57 4.61
C ASP A 199 13.68 -6.17 3.48
N LEU A 200 13.22 -6.07 2.21
CA LEU A 200 14.03 -6.43 1.04
C LEU A 200 15.26 -5.52 0.84
N GLU A 201 15.12 -4.21 1.06
CA GLU A 201 16.24 -3.26 1.06
C GLU A 201 17.27 -3.62 2.14
N LYS A 202 16.82 -3.87 3.37
CA LYS A 202 17.70 -4.24 4.49
C LYS A 202 18.45 -5.55 4.23
N ALA A 203 17.83 -6.47 3.49
CA ALA A 203 18.45 -7.72 3.06
C ALA A 203 19.38 -7.57 1.84
N GLY A 204 19.52 -6.37 1.26
CA GLY A 204 20.33 -6.14 0.04
C GLY A 204 19.69 -6.65 -1.25
N LYS A 205 18.47 -7.20 -1.19
CA LYS A 205 17.74 -7.79 -2.34
C LYS A 205 17.04 -6.75 -3.21
N LEU A 206 16.91 -5.53 -2.71
CA LEU A 206 16.32 -4.40 -3.42
C LEU A 206 17.20 -3.18 -3.18
N LYS A 207 17.34 -2.35 -4.22
CA LYS A 207 17.85 -1.00 -4.08
C LYS A 207 16.71 -0.03 -4.37
N LEU A 208 16.18 0.53 -3.30
CA LEU A 208 15.18 1.57 -3.31
C LEU A 208 15.79 2.85 -3.87
N PRO A 209 15.04 3.59 -4.68
CA PRO A 209 15.52 4.86 -5.22
C PRO A 209 15.80 5.82 -4.06
N ARG A 210 17.07 6.20 -3.90
CA ARG A 210 17.47 7.32 -3.04
C ARG A 210 17.37 8.59 -3.87
N ARG A 211 16.76 9.64 -3.31
CA ARG A 211 16.73 10.97 -3.95
C ARG A 211 18.13 11.54 -4.07
#